data_AF-A0A7X6Q759-F1
#
_entry.id   AF-A0A7X6Q759-F1
#
_cell.length_a   1.000
_cell.length_b   1.000
_cell.length_c   1.000
_cell.angle_alpha   90.00
_cell.angle_beta   90.00
_cell.angle_gamma   90.00
#
_symmetry.space_group_name_H-M   'P 1'
#
loop_
_entity.id
_entity.type
_entity.pdbx_description
1 polymer ?
#
loop_
_entity_poly.entity_id
_entity_poly.type
_entity_poly.pdbx_seq_one_letter_code
_entity_poly.pdbx_strand_id
1 'polypeptide(L)'
;MGDKSGKNYHKALNVCIERLVNEEGENPVDVAKRFFRLGIILSRLGQLGKSIACFNTAFTMRDSEFEVQNSNSQWREFHDFQMASYILGKRSRYIASLAEGDMVHDLIKQRWVKLLDEIENSEIPFRGNDLTPIFRGVKIDFPWAQEDLEELILGERGQVEEEELIECVKITQ
;
A
#
# COMPACT_ATOMS: atom_id res chain seq x y z
N MET A 1 30.07 -1.06 16.83
CA MET A 1 30.34 -0.32 15.59
C MET A 1 29.01 0.12 15.02
N GLY A 2 28.68 1.41 15.13
CA GLY A 2 27.37 1.94 14.75
C GLY A 2 27.21 2.02 13.24
N ASP A 3 26.08 1.53 12.74
CA ASP A 3 25.67 1.50 11.34
C ASP A 3 25.66 2.92 10.71
N LYS A 4 26.81 3.35 10.18
CA LYS A 4 26.96 4.56 9.36
C LYS A 4 26.27 4.41 8.00
N SER A 5 25.99 3.19 7.56
CA SER A 5 25.40 2.90 6.26
C SER A 5 23.92 3.28 6.27
N GLY A 6 23.15 2.78 7.25
CA GLY A 6 21.71 3.07 7.38
C GLY A 6 21.37 4.56 7.52
N LYS A 7 22.23 5.35 8.18
CA LYS A 7 22.09 6.81 8.31
C LYS A 7 22.27 7.55 6.99
N ASN A 8 23.18 7.09 6.13
CA ASN A 8 23.40 7.68 4.81
C ASN A 8 22.23 7.39 3.86
N TYR A 9 21.65 6.19 3.92
CA TYR A 9 20.46 5.84 3.13
C TYR A 9 19.24 6.66 3.54
N HIS A 10 19.00 6.88 4.83
CA HIS A 10 17.91 7.75 5.29
C HIS A 10 18.06 9.18 4.82
N LYS A 11 19.29 9.71 4.80
CA LYS A 11 19.57 11.07 4.35
C LYS A 11 19.39 11.20 2.83
N ALA A 12 19.86 10.23 2.07
CA ALA A 12 19.63 10.16 0.62
C ALA A 12 18.14 9.99 0.29
N LEU A 13 17.42 9.18 1.07
CA LEU A 13 15.97 8.98 0.96
C LEU A 13 15.21 10.28 1.20
N ASN A 14 15.51 11.00 2.29
CA ASN A 14 14.86 12.27 2.59
C ASN A 14 15.17 13.34 1.53
N VAL A 15 16.40 13.38 1.00
CA VAL A 15 16.76 14.27 -0.12
C VAL A 15 16.02 13.89 -1.41
N CYS A 16 15.79 12.59 -1.67
CA CYS A 16 14.97 12.16 -2.81
C CYS A 16 13.51 12.56 -2.61
N ILE A 17 12.94 12.38 -1.42
CA ILE A 17 11.58 12.79 -1.08
C ILE A 17 11.43 14.31 -1.21
N GLU A 18 12.35 15.10 -0.65
CA GLU A 18 12.34 16.57 -0.77
C GLU A 18 12.48 17.05 -2.22
N ARG A 19 13.24 16.34 -3.06
CA ARG A 19 13.34 16.67 -4.49
C ARG A 19 12.08 16.30 -5.28
N LEU A 20 11.44 15.18 -4.94
CA LEU A 20 10.18 14.76 -5.56
C LEU A 20 9.01 15.71 -5.24
N VAL A 21 9.05 16.41 -4.11
CA VAL A 21 8.01 17.35 -3.67
C VAL A 21 8.20 18.76 -4.24
N ASN A 22 9.43 19.16 -4.61
CA ASN A 22 9.77 20.55 -4.91
C ASN A 22 10.09 20.85 -6.39
N GLU A 23 10.01 19.89 -7.31
CA GLU A 23 10.22 20.13 -8.74
C GLU A 23 8.88 20.42 -9.45
N GLU A 24 8.53 21.71 -9.54
CA GLU A 24 7.40 22.19 -10.35
C GLU A 24 7.58 21.77 -11.82
N GLY A 25 6.64 20.99 -12.36
CA GLY A 25 6.54 20.66 -13.79
C GLY A 25 6.90 19.22 -14.19
N GLU A 26 7.25 18.33 -13.26
CA GLU A 26 7.44 16.92 -13.59
C GLU A 26 6.12 16.17 -13.82
N ASN A 27 6.14 15.25 -14.79
CA ASN A 27 5.02 14.37 -15.09
C ASN A 27 4.71 13.47 -13.89
N PRO A 28 3.48 13.47 -13.32
CA PRO A 28 3.10 12.64 -12.17
C PRO A 28 3.39 11.15 -12.37
N VAL A 29 3.33 10.67 -13.62
CA VAL A 29 3.64 9.29 -13.99
C VAL A 29 5.12 8.94 -13.76
N ASP A 30 6.03 9.88 -13.99
CA ASP A 30 7.46 9.65 -13.82
C ASP A 30 7.87 9.77 -12.35
N VAL A 31 7.23 10.67 -11.60
CA VAL A 31 7.36 10.74 -10.13
C VAL A 31 6.87 9.43 -9.50
N ALA A 32 5.73 8.91 -9.93
CA ALA A 32 5.21 7.62 -9.47
C ALA A 32 6.17 6.44 -9.75
N LYS A 33 6.81 6.40 -10.92
CA LYS A 33 7.82 5.36 -11.25
C LYS A 33 9.02 5.42 -10.30
N ARG A 34 9.44 6.62 -9.87
CA ARG A 34 10.55 6.80 -8.91
C ARG A 34 10.16 6.27 -7.54
N PHE A 35 8.96 6.60 -7.05
CA PHE A 35 8.42 6.01 -5.82
C PHE A 35 8.32 4.49 -5.89
N PHE A 36 7.84 3.93 -7.01
CA PHE A 36 7.80 2.48 -7.20
C PHE A 36 9.19 1.84 -7.08
N ARG A 37 10.19 2.38 -7.79
CA ARG A 37 11.58 1.89 -7.72
C ARG A 37 12.16 2.01 -6.31
N LEU A 38 11.86 3.10 -5.62
CA LEU A 38 12.28 3.35 -4.24
C LEU A 38 11.65 2.34 -3.27
N GLY A 39 10.38 2.01 -3.46
CA GLY A 39 9.68 0.94 -2.72
C GLY A 39 10.44 -0.38 -2.83
N ILE A 40 10.79 -0.82 -4.04
CA ILE A 40 11.57 -2.05 -4.26
C ILE A 40 12.90 -2.02 -3.49
N ILE A 41 13.63 -0.89 -3.54
CA ILE A 41 14.91 -0.75 -2.84
C ILE A 41 14.71 -0.84 -1.33
N LEU A 42 13.69 -0.17 -0.78
CA LEU A 42 13.40 -0.15 0.66
C LEU A 42 12.95 -1.52 1.17
N SER A 43 12.13 -2.25 0.42
CA SER A 43 11.75 -3.62 0.76
C SER A 43 12.97 -4.53 0.86
N ARG A 44 13.88 -4.47 -0.13
CA ARG A 44 15.14 -5.24 -0.12
C ARG A 44 16.07 -4.88 1.04
N LEU A 45 15.96 -3.67 1.57
CA LEU A 45 16.69 -3.21 2.76
C LEU A 45 15.98 -3.56 4.08
N GLY A 46 14.84 -4.24 4.03
CA GLY A 46 14.02 -4.60 5.20
C GLY A 46 13.22 -3.42 5.78
N GLN A 47 13.19 -2.26 5.11
CA GLN A 47 12.43 -1.09 5.56
C GLN A 47 10.98 -1.16 5.04
N LEU A 48 10.23 -2.15 5.55
CA LEU A 48 8.92 -2.53 5.01
C LEU A 48 7.88 -1.40 5.09
N GLY A 49 7.73 -0.73 6.23
CA GLY A 49 6.77 0.37 6.36
C GLY A 49 7.01 1.50 5.35
N LYS A 50 8.28 1.86 5.12
CA LYS A 50 8.62 2.89 4.12
C LYS A 50 8.47 2.41 2.69
N SER A 51 8.74 1.13 2.46
CA SER A 51 8.51 0.50 1.16
C SER A 51 7.03 0.58 0.79
N ILE A 52 6.15 0.23 1.73
CA ILE A 52 4.70 0.29 1.56
C ILE A 52 4.26 1.73 1.30
N ALA A 53 4.75 2.70 2.07
CA ALA A 53 4.47 4.12 1.83
C ALA A 53 4.85 4.57 0.40
N CYS A 54 5.99 4.11 -0.09
CA CYS A 54 6.42 4.38 -1.47
C CYS A 54 5.49 3.74 -2.50
N PHE A 55 5.04 2.49 -2.27
CA PHE A 55 4.08 1.85 -3.16
C PHE A 55 2.73 2.55 -3.14
N ASN A 56 2.19 2.89 -1.96
CA ASN A 56 0.94 3.64 -1.83
C ASN A 56 1.01 4.96 -2.60
N THR A 57 2.09 5.71 -2.43
CA THR A 57 2.29 6.97 -3.16
C THR A 57 2.40 6.74 -4.66
N ALA A 58 3.14 5.72 -5.11
CA ALA A 58 3.27 5.41 -6.53
C ALA A 58 1.92 5.13 -7.20
N PHE A 59 1.06 4.32 -6.59
CA PHE A 59 -0.20 3.91 -7.22
C PHE A 59 -1.31 4.96 -7.07
N THR A 60 -1.37 5.68 -5.95
CA THR A 60 -2.30 6.82 -5.81
C THR A 60 -1.97 7.97 -6.77
N MET A 61 -0.69 8.26 -7.01
CA MET A 61 -0.30 9.29 -8.00
C MET A 61 -0.62 8.90 -9.44
N ARG A 62 -0.67 7.59 -9.73
CA ARG A 62 -1.03 7.07 -11.07
C ARG A 62 -2.53 7.15 -11.34
N ASP A 63 -3.34 7.25 -10.28
CA ASP A 63 -4.80 7.37 -10.36
C ASP A 63 -5.30 8.64 -9.63
N SER A 64 -4.73 9.79 -10.00
CA SER A 64 -5.04 11.07 -9.36
C SER A 64 -6.51 11.47 -9.50
N GLU A 65 -7.19 11.01 -10.55
CA GLU A 65 -8.61 11.31 -10.75
C GLU A 65 -9.47 10.64 -9.68
N PHE A 66 -9.24 9.34 -9.43
CA PHE A 66 -9.95 8.62 -8.39
C PHE A 66 -9.67 9.18 -6.99
N GLU A 67 -8.42 9.56 -6.72
CA GLU A 67 -8.01 10.22 -5.47
C GLU A 67 -8.77 11.52 -5.23
N VAL A 68 -8.90 12.37 -6.26
CA VAL A 68 -9.63 13.63 -6.15
C VAL A 68 -11.12 13.38 -5.94
N GLN A 69 -11.71 12.40 -6.63
CA GLN A 69 -13.12 12.04 -6.46
C GLN A 69 -13.43 11.52 -5.04
N ASN A 70 -12.48 10.84 -4.40
CA ASN A 70 -12.65 10.21 -3.09
C ASN A 70 -11.93 10.96 -1.95
N SER A 71 -11.49 12.20 -2.17
CA SER A 71 -10.65 12.96 -1.22
C SER A 71 -11.32 13.22 0.14
N ASN A 72 -12.66 13.26 0.17
CA ASN A 72 -13.46 13.48 1.38
C ASN A 72 -13.95 12.18 2.02
N SER A 73 -13.40 11.03 1.60
CA SER A 73 -13.76 9.71 2.11
C SER A 73 -12.60 9.07 2.87
N GLN A 74 -12.85 7.95 3.54
CA GLN A 74 -11.81 7.14 4.18
C GLN A 74 -11.07 6.21 3.18
N TRP A 75 -11.15 6.48 1.87
CA TRP A 75 -10.53 5.70 0.81
C TRP A 75 -9.03 5.46 1.05
N ARG A 76 -8.27 6.49 1.43
CA ARG A 76 -6.82 6.38 1.59
C ARG A 76 -6.44 5.40 2.70
N GLU A 77 -7.17 5.43 3.81
CA GLU A 77 -6.97 4.50 4.91
C GLU A 77 -7.30 3.05 4.51
N PHE A 78 -8.42 2.87 3.80
CA PHE A 78 -8.79 1.57 3.25
C PHE A 78 -7.73 1.05 2.25
N HIS A 79 -7.31 1.91 1.31
CA HIS A 79 -6.32 1.58 0.30
C HIS A 79 -4.99 1.17 0.93
N ASP A 80 -4.47 1.98 1.83
CA ASP A 80 -3.17 1.75 2.45
C ASP A 80 -3.17 0.47 3.28
N PHE A 81 -4.26 0.19 4.00
CA PHE A 81 -4.42 -1.05 4.74
C PHE A 81 -4.44 -2.28 3.82
N GLN A 82 -5.21 -2.22 2.74
CA GLN A 82 -5.34 -3.35 1.81
C GLN A 82 -4.05 -3.57 1.00
N MET A 83 -3.37 -2.49 0.59
CA MET A 83 -2.07 -2.56 -0.10
C MET A 83 -0.99 -3.12 0.84
N ALA A 84 -0.94 -2.67 2.10
CA ALA A 84 -0.04 -3.23 3.10
C ALA A 84 -0.33 -4.72 3.34
N SER A 85 -1.60 -5.10 3.45
CA SER A 85 -2.03 -6.50 3.60
C SER A 85 -1.59 -7.36 2.43
N TYR A 86 -1.74 -6.86 1.19
CA TYR A 86 -1.24 -7.54 0.00
C TYR A 86 0.27 -7.75 0.06
N ILE A 87 1.04 -6.67 0.25
CA ILE A 87 2.50 -6.71 0.24
C ILE A 87 3.05 -7.61 1.34
N LEU A 88 2.56 -7.49 2.58
CA LEU A 88 3.02 -8.30 3.71
C LEU A 88 2.61 -9.77 3.55
N GLY A 89 1.50 -10.06 2.87
CA GLY A 89 1.08 -11.41 2.53
C GLY A 89 1.99 -12.10 1.51
N LYS A 90 2.76 -11.34 0.71
CA LYS A 90 3.76 -11.91 -0.21
C LYS A 90 5.00 -12.35 0.56
N ARG A 91 5.57 -13.49 0.17
CA ARG A 91 6.90 -13.90 0.66
C ARG A 91 7.97 -12.88 0.29
N SER A 92 7.88 -12.31 -0.92
CA SER A 92 8.83 -11.32 -1.42
C SER A 92 8.73 -9.97 -0.71
N ARG A 93 7.57 -9.65 -0.11
CA ARG A 93 7.28 -8.37 0.54
C ARG A 93 7.53 -7.14 -0.35
N TYR A 94 7.32 -7.26 -1.66
CA TYR A 94 7.32 -6.13 -2.62
C TYR A 94 6.41 -6.40 -3.83
N ILE A 95 6.07 -5.33 -4.56
CA ILE A 95 5.34 -5.39 -5.83
C ILE A 95 6.35 -5.48 -6.99
N ALA A 96 6.29 -6.54 -7.79
CA ALA A 96 7.34 -6.85 -8.76
C ALA A 96 7.29 -6.02 -10.04
N SER A 97 6.10 -5.52 -10.41
CA SER A 97 5.93 -4.68 -11.60
C SER A 97 4.86 -3.61 -11.40
N LEU A 98 4.90 -2.56 -12.22
CA LEU A 98 3.83 -1.55 -12.24
C LEU A 98 2.48 -2.18 -12.61
N ALA A 99 2.46 -3.13 -13.54
CA ALA A 99 1.22 -3.82 -13.95
C ALA A 99 0.59 -4.61 -12.79
N GLU A 100 1.39 -5.29 -11.99
CA GLU A 100 0.93 -5.97 -10.78
C GLU A 100 0.33 -4.97 -9.79
N GLY A 101 1.02 -3.86 -9.52
CA GLY A 101 0.51 -2.87 -8.58
C GLY A 101 -0.72 -2.11 -9.08
N ASP A 102 -0.81 -1.82 -10.38
CA ASP A 102 -2.01 -1.26 -11.00
C ASP A 102 -3.19 -2.23 -10.86
N MET A 103 -2.98 -3.52 -11.12
CA MET A 103 -4.00 -4.57 -10.91
C MET A 103 -4.46 -4.63 -9.45
N VAL A 104 -3.53 -4.63 -8.49
CA VAL A 104 -3.85 -4.65 -7.05
C VAL A 104 -4.62 -3.39 -6.66
N HIS A 105 -4.19 -2.22 -7.12
CA HIS A 105 -4.88 -0.96 -6.89
C HIS A 105 -6.30 -0.97 -7.46
N ASP A 106 -6.51 -1.51 -8.66
CA ASP A 106 -7.83 -1.68 -9.28
C ASP A 106 -8.75 -2.61 -8.47
N LEU A 107 -8.22 -3.74 -7.97
CA LEU A 107 -8.97 -4.65 -7.09
C LEU A 107 -9.40 -3.97 -5.79
N ILE A 108 -8.53 -3.17 -5.20
CA ILE A 108 -8.82 -2.39 -4.00
C ILE A 108 -9.94 -1.37 -4.29
N LYS A 109 -9.86 -0.64 -5.41
CA LYS A 109 -10.92 0.30 -5.83
C LYS A 109 -12.27 -0.38 -6.01
N GLN A 110 -12.29 -1.50 -6.74
CA GLN A 110 -13.52 -2.25 -6.96
C GLN A 110 -14.14 -2.71 -5.63
N ARG A 111 -13.31 -3.18 -4.69
CA ARG A 111 -13.80 -3.58 -3.37
C ARG A 111 -14.32 -2.40 -2.56
N TRP A 112 -13.67 -1.24 -2.64
CA TRP A 112 -14.09 -0.01 -1.98
C TRP A 112 -15.47 0.44 -2.46
N VAL A 113 -15.68 0.52 -3.78
CA VAL A 113 -16.98 0.90 -4.34
C VAL A 113 -18.07 -0.07 -3.90
N LYS A 114 -17.79 -1.38 -3.92
CA LYS A 114 -18.72 -2.39 -3.43
C LYS A 114 -18.99 -2.26 -1.93
N LEU A 115 -18.00 -1.88 -1.13
CA LEU A 115 -18.17 -1.68 0.31
C LEU A 115 -19.10 -0.50 0.59
N LEU A 116 -18.95 0.59 -0.16
CA LEU A 116 -19.84 1.75 -0.03
C LEU A 116 -21.29 1.39 -0.39
N ASP A 117 -21.49 0.62 -1.46
CA ASP A 117 -22.81 0.11 -1.84
C ASP A 117 -23.41 -0.84 -0.77
N GLU A 118 -22.60 -1.72 -0.18
CA GLU A 118 -23.00 -2.58 0.94
C GLU A 118 -23.38 -1.76 2.18
N ILE A 119 -22.69 -0.64 2.44
CA ILE A 119 -22.96 0.25 3.56
C ILE A 119 -24.24 1.04 3.34
N GLU A 120 -24.43 1.59 2.14
CA GLU A 120 -25.60 2.39 1.77
C GLU A 120 -26.89 1.55 1.78
N ASN A 121 -26.81 0.30 1.29
CA ASN A 121 -27.95 -0.62 1.23
C ASN A 121 -28.14 -1.49 2.48
N SER A 122 -27.35 -1.28 3.53
CA SER A 122 -27.47 -2.07 4.76
C SER A 122 -28.75 -1.75 5.52
N GLU A 123 -29.51 -2.78 5.87
CA GLU A 123 -30.68 -2.67 6.76
C GLU A 123 -30.28 -2.25 8.19
N ILE A 124 -29.00 -2.45 8.55
CA ILE A 124 -28.46 -2.08 9.85
C ILE A 124 -27.76 -0.72 9.70
N PRO A 125 -28.23 0.34 10.40
CA PRO A 125 -27.58 1.63 10.35
C PRO A 125 -26.19 1.54 11.01
N PHE A 126 -25.15 1.83 10.23
CA PHE A 126 -23.79 2.00 10.74
C PHE A 126 -23.75 3.27 11.61
N ARG A 127 -23.82 3.08 12.94
CA ARG A 127 -23.95 4.19 13.91
C ARG A 127 -22.64 4.92 14.24
N GLY A 128 -21.57 4.68 13.47
CA GLY A 128 -20.27 5.32 13.66
C GLY A 128 -19.84 6.07 12.41
N ASN A 129 -19.27 7.27 12.59
CA ASN A 129 -18.60 8.02 11.52
C ASN A 129 -17.25 7.40 11.13
N ASP A 130 -16.75 6.43 11.91
CA ASP A 130 -15.47 5.77 11.69
C ASP A 130 -15.68 4.33 11.22
N LEU A 131 -15.36 4.08 9.94
CA LEU A 131 -15.46 2.78 9.30
C LEU A 131 -14.16 1.96 9.44
N THR A 132 -13.14 2.47 10.11
CA THR A 132 -11.82 1.81 10.26
C THR A 132 -11.90 0.37 10.77
N PRO A 133 -12.73 0.03 11.78
CA PRO A 133 -12.86 -1.36 12.24
C PRO A 133 -13.41 -2.30 11.17
N ILE A 134 -14.25 -1.78 10.26
CA ILE A 134 -14.84 -2.55 9.16
C ILE A 134 -13.77 -2.84 8.10
N PHE A 135 -12.91 -1.86 7.80
CA PHE A 135 -11.85 -2.02 6.80
C PHE A 135 -10.91 -3.19 7.11
N ARG A 136 -10.58 -3.41 8.39
CA ARG A 136 -9.75 -4.55 8.81
C ARG A 136 -10.42 -5.90 8.58
N GLY A 137 -11.75 -5.94 8.62
CA GLY A 137 -12.54 -7.14 8.35
C GLY A 137 -12.75 -7.43 6.86
N VAL A 138 -12.53 -6.44 5.99
CA VAL A 138 -12.70 -6.58 4.54
C VAL A 138 -11.51 -7.35 3.96
N LYS A 139 -11.81 -8.49 3.32
CA LYS A 139 -10.83 -9.29 2.59
C LYS A 139 -11.00 -9.10 1.09
N ILE A 140 -9.88 -8.91 0.41
CA ILE A 140 -9.78 -8.97 -1.05
C ILE A 140 -9.09 -10.27 -1.42
N ASP A 141 -9.66 -10.98 -2.39
CA ASP A 141 -9.05 -12.18 -2.94
C ASP A 141 -8.05 -11.77 -4.02
N PHE A 142 -6.78 -11.64 -3.64
CA PHE A 142 -5.73 -11.24 -4.55
C PHE A 142 -5.19 -12.44 -5.35
N PRO A 143 -4.94 -12.28 -6.67
CA PRO A 143 -4.33 -13.32 -7.47
C PRO A 143 -2.83 -13.40 -7.16
N TRP A 144 -2.46 -14.26 -6.23
CA TRP A 144 -1.06 -14.55 -5.90
C TRP A 144 -0.36 -15.26 -7.07
N ALA A 145 0.94 -15.02 -7.26
CA ALA A 145 1.70 -15.74 -8.28
C ALA A 145 1.72 -17.24 -7.94
N GLN A 146 1.86 -18.11 -8.94
CA GLN A 146 1.82 -19.55 -8.74
C GLN A 146 2.94 -20.05 -7.80
N GLU A 147 4.09 -19.36 -7.77
CA GLU A 147 5.18 -19.58 -6.81
C GLU A 147 4.75 -19.28 -5.36
N ASP A 148 3.93 -18.25 -5.14
CA ASP A 148 3.35 -17.93 -3.84
C ASP A 148 2.24 -18.94 -3.46
N LEU A 149 1.49 -19.46 -4.44
CA LEU A 149 0.35 -20.37 -4.25
C LEU A 149 0.75 -21.83 -3.98
N GLU A 150 1.74 -22.35 -4.71
CA GLU A 150 2.27 -23.71 -4.52
C GLU A 150 2.89 -23.86 -3.13
N GLU A 151 3.54 -22.82 -2.61
CA GLU A 151 4.10 -22.81 -1.25
C GLU A 151 3.04 -22.55 -0.17
N LEU A 152 1.96 -21.80 -0.45
CA LEU A 152 0.83 -21.63 0.47
C LEU A 152 0.16 -22.98 0.81
N ILE A 153 0.15 -23.90 -0.16
CA ILE A 153 -0.36 -25.26 -0.02
C ILE A 153 0.66 -26.18 0.67
N LEU A 154 1.97 -25.91 0.54
CA LEU A 154 3.06 -26.76 1.03
C LEU A 154 3.62 -26.39 2.43
N GLY A 155 3.24 -25.24 2.99
CA GLY A 155 3.37 -24.96 4.42
C GLY A 155 4.54 -24.05 4.79
N GLU A 156 4.19 -22.83 5.17
CA GLU A 156 4.58 -22.14 6.40
C GLU A 156 3.77 -20.85 6.40
N ARG A 157 2.76 -20.75 7.28
CA ARG A 157 2.06 -19.47 7.46
C ARG A 157 3.10 -18.48 8.00
N GLY A 158 3.58 -17.60 7.15
CA GLY A 158 3.94 -16.25 7.59
C GLY A 158 2.65 -15.59 8.04
N GLN A 159 2.22 -15.84 9.28
CA GLN A 159 1.22 -14.99 9.90
C GLN A 159 1.85 -13.60 9.92
N VAL A 160 1.38 -12.70 9.06
CA VAL A 160 1.65 -11.29 9.22
C VAL A 160 1.06 -10.94 10.58
N GLU A 161 1.94 -10.71 11.56
CA GLU A 161 1.55 -10.27 12.89
C GLU A 161 0.72 -8.98 12.70
N GLU A 162 -0.48 -8.93 13.29
CA GLU A 162 -1.36 -7.76 13.20
C GLU A 162 -0.62 -6.48 13.61
N GLU A 163 0.37 -6.61 14.50
CA GLU A 163 1.28 -5.56 14.94
C GLU A 163 2.17 -5.01 13.82
N GLU A 164 2.76 -5.86 12.96
CA GLU A 164 3.61 -5.45 11.83
C GLU A 164 2.78 -4.69 10.78
N LEU A 165 1.55 -5.14 10.55
CA LEU A 165 0.60 -4.46 9.66
C LEU A 165 0.18 -3.10 10.23
N ILE A 166 -0.19 -3.02 11.50
CA ILE A 166 -0.57 -1.77 12.17
C ILE A 166 0.61 -0.78 12.19
N GLU A 167 1.83 -1.26 12.44
CA GLU A 167 3.03 -0.42 12.40
C GLU A 167 3.25 0.16 11.00
N CYS A 168 3.13 -0.66 9.96
CA CYS A 168 3.28 -0.20 8.58
C CYS A 168 2.21 0.83 8.20
N VAL A 169 0.95 0.62 8.57
CA VAL A 169 -0.15 1.56 8.28
C VAL A 169 0.00 2.87 9.05
N LYS A 170 0.49 2.84 10.30
CA LYS A 170 0.81 4.08 11.05
C LYS A 170 1.93 4.90 10.43
N ILE A 171 2.84 4.27 9.69
CA ILE A 171 3.93 4.97 9.00
C ILE A 171 3.45 5.63 7.70
N THR A 172 2.31 5.18 7.15
CA THR A 172 1.76 5.73 5.89
C THR A 172 0.76 6.89 6.10
N GLN A 173 0.23 7.06 7.32
CA GLN A 173 -0.69 8.14 7.72
C GLN A 173 0.06 9.37 8.22
#